data_AF-A0A7C7IEW9-F1
#
_entry.id   AF-A0A7C7IEW9-F1
#
_cell.length_a   1.000
_cell.length_b   1.000
_cell.length_c   1.000
_cell.angle_alpha   90.00
_cell.angle_beta   90.00
_cell.angle_gamma   90.00
#
_symmetry.space_group_name_H-M   'P 1'
#
loop_
_entity.id
_entity.type
_entity.pdbx_description
1 polymer ?
#
loop_
_entity_poly.entity_id
_entity_poly.type
_entity_poly.pdbx_seq_one_letter_code
_entity_poly.pdbx_strand_id
1 'polypeptide(L)'
;MKARIAKVFDVLQGPRLFGFLWHILVGVSRLTESEIEAAKLVLGEKSIKYQSVRVAQGRLLTPIFRFGPGRAFTTFHTVNLPRSGHHSREHLELLIHELVHVYQFERIGTDYIFQSLRAQQEGGYFYDSWPGLNKWRADGKHFDDYNREQQGQIAQDYQKDVIEAGLPEGNEVRVAYEPFIAELKLG
;
A
#
# COMPACT_ATOMS: atom_id res chain seq x y z
N MET A 1 -2.40 25.60 1.10
CA MET A 1 -2.15 25.74 2.55
C MET A 1 -1.85 24.41 3.25
N LYS A 2 -2.61 23.32 2.97
CA LYS A 2 -2.44 22.00 3.63
C LYS A 2 -1.08 21.32 3.43
N ALA A 3 -0.50 21.35 2.22
CA ALA A 3 0.82 20.75 1.94
C ALA A 3 1.96 21.34 2.80
N ARG A 4 1.87 22.62 3.20
CA ARG A 4 2.90 23.23 4.08
C ARG A 4 2.85 22.67 5.50
N ILE A 5 1.66 22.31 6.01
CA ILE A 5 1.48 21.76 7.35
C ILE A 5 2.02 20.32 7.40
N ALA A 6 1.71 19.50 6.39
CA ALA A 6 2.20 18.12 6.31
C ALA A 6 3.74 18.07 6.28
N LYS A 7 4.36 18.91 5.45
CA LYS A 7 5.83 19.01 5.39
C LYS A 7 6.46 19.49 6.69
N VAL A 8 5.85 20.46 7.39
CA VAL A 8 6.32 20.88 8.72
C VAL A 8 6.21 19.74 9.72
N PHE A 9 5.10 19.00 9.73
CA PHE A 9 4.91 17.83 10.58
C PHE A 9 5.97 16.75 10.31
N ASP A 10 6.27 16.47 9.04
CA ASP A 10 7.32 15.52 8.65
C ASP A 10 8.71 15.95 9.13
N VAL A 11 9.07 17.23 8.92
CA VAL A 11 10.38 17.79 9.33
C VAL A 11 10.55 17.75 10.85
N LEU A 12 9.48 18.00 11.61
CA LEU A 12 9.50 17.93 13.08
C LEU A 12 9.40 16.50 13.62
N GLN A 13 9.60 15.47 12.78
CA GLN A 13 9.53 14.06 13.15
C GLN A 13 8.16 13.63 13.72
N GLY A 14 7.10 14.36 13.37
CA GLY A 14 5.73 14.05 13.73
C GLY A 14 5.34 12.60 13.46
N PRO A 15 5.65 12.02 12.28
CA PRO A 15 5.35 10.61 11.99
C PRO A 15 5.99 9.62 12.96
N ARG A 16 7.22 9.89 13.41
CA ARG A 16 7.95 9.04 14.37
C ARG A 16 7.34 9.14 15.76
N LEU A 17 7.03 10.36 16.21
CA LEU A 17 6.38 10.57 17.51
C LEU A 17 4.99 9.92 17.55
N PHE A 18 4.20 10.12 16.48
CA PHE A 18 2.91 9.46 16.34
C PHE A 18 3.07 7.93 16.38
N GLY A 19 3.99 7.38 15.59
CA GLY A 19 4.27 5.95 15.56
C GLY A 19 4.62 5.40 16.95
N PHE A 20 5.52 6.08 17.68
CA PHE A 20 5.89 5.71 19.03
C PHE A 20 4.67 5.64 19.97
N LEU A 21 3.85 6.70 20.02
CA LEU A 21 2.66 6.74 20.86
C LEU A 21 1.65 5.66 20.42
N TRP A 22 1.45 5.50 19.12
CA TRP A 22 0.54 4.52 18.56
C TRP A 22 0.94 3.09 18.91
N HIS A 23 2.24 2.78 18.86
CA HIS A 23 2.78 1.45 19.19
C HIS A 23 2.63 1.09 20.68
N ILE A 24 2.50 2.08 21.57
CA ILE A 24 2.15 1.85 22.98
C ILE A 24 0.68 1.40 23.11
N LEU A 25 -0.19 1.85 22.22
CA LEU A 25 -1.64 1.64 22.28
C LEU A 25 -2.10 0.37 21.56
N VAL A 26 -1.38 -0.04 20.52
CA VAL A 26 -1.72 -1.20 19.66
C VAL A 26 -0.73 -2.35 19.87
N GLY A 27 -1.08 -3.55 19.40
CA GLY A 27 -0.12 -4.65 19.34
C GLY A 27 0.68 -4.53 18.06
N VAL A 28 2.00 -4.47 18.13
CA VAL A 28 2.87 -4.32 16.95
C VAL A 28 3.79 -5.50 16.75
N SER A 29 4.03 -5.83 15.50
CA SER A 29 5.00 -6.84 15.08
C SER A 29 5.76 -6.34 13.85
N ARG A 30 6.87 -6.99 13.52
CA ARG A 30 7.59 -6.76 12.26
C ARG A 30 6.92 -7.56 11.14
N LEU A 31 7.21 -7.16 9.90
CA LEU A 31 6.97 -8.04 8.75
C LEU A 31 7.77 -9.34 8.94
N THR A 32 7.20 -10.46 8.54
CA THR A 32 7.91 -11.75 8.48
C THR A 32 8.87 -11.75 7.28
N GLU A 33 9.82 -12.68 7.26
CA GLU A 33 10.70 -12.85 6.10
C GLU A 33 9.89 -13.17 4.83
N SER A 34 8.89 -14.05 4.94
CA SER A 34 8.02 -14.40 3.80
C SER A 34 7.23 -13.21 3.25
N GLU A 35 6.71 -12.33 4.12
CA GLU A 35 6.01 -11.11 3.71
C GLU A 35 6.96 -10.12 3.04
N ILE A 36 8.18 -10.00 3.56
CA ILE A 36 9.20 -9.16 2.94
C ILE A 36 9.54 -9.69 1.56
N GLU A 37 9.81 -10.98 1.41
CA GLU A 37 10.15 -11.56 0.11
C GLU A 37 9.01 -11.40 -0.91
N ALA A 38 7.76 -11.67 -0.51
CA ALA A 38 6.61 -11.40 -1.37
C ALA A 38 6.51 -9.92 -1.77
N ALA A 39 6.70 -9.01 -0.81
CA ALA A 39 6.63 -7.58 -1.09
C ALA A 39 7.77 -7.10 -2.00
N LYS A 40 8.94 -7.71 -1.96
CA LYS A 40 10.04 -7.40 -2.89
C LYS A 40 9.73 -7.84 -4.31
N LEU A 41 8.97 -8.92 -4.50
CA LEU A 41 8.54 -9.36 -5.84
C LEU A 41 7.63 -8.34 -6.52
N VAL A 42 6.87 -7.57 -5.75
CA VAL A 42 5.95 -6.55 -6.28
C VAL A 42 6.59 -5.16 -6.24
N LEU A 43 6.92 -4.64 -5.06
CA LEU A 43 7.41 -3.27 -4.90
C LEU A 43 8.89 -3.12 -5.25
N GLY A 44 9.70 -4.18 -5.14
CA GLY A 44 11.15 -4.14 -5.39
C GLY A 44 11.99 -4.04 -4.12
N GLU A 45 13.23 -4.55 -4.18
CA GLU A 45 14.08 -4.78 -3.00
C GLU A 45 14.38 -3.55 -2.14
N LYS A 46 14.48 -2.38 -2.77
CA LYS A 46 14.89 -1.11 -2.14
C LYS A 46 13.81 -0.05 -2.20
N SER A 47 12.59 -0.46 -2.49
CA SER A 47 11.44 0.42 -2.71
C SER A 47 10.98 1.13 -1.43
N ILE A 48 11.07 0.42 -0.30
CA ILE A 48 10.77 0.89 1.06
C ILE A 48 11.78 0.37 2.08
N LYS A 49 11.83 1.00 3.25
CA LYS A 49 12.59 0.48 4.40
C LYS A 49 11.79 -0.60 5.12
N TYR A 50 11.72 -1.80 4.52
CA TYR A 50 10.96 -2.95 5.05
C TYR A 50 11.18 -3.20 6.56
N GLN A 51 12.41 -3.07 7.06
CA GLN A 51 12.74 -3.27 8.47
C GLN A 51 12.16 -2.21 9.43
N SER A 52 11.80 -1.05 8.90
CA SER A 52 11.14 0.02 9.64
C SER A 52 9.62 -0.18 9.72
N VAL A 53 9.05 -1.02 8.86
CA VAL A 53 7.60 -1.27 8.82
C VAL A 53 7.15 -2.05 10.05
N ARG A 54 5.98 -1.69 10.59
CA ARG A 54 5.30 -2.40 11.67
C ARG A 54 3.89 -2.77 11.22
N VAL A 55 3.49 -3.99 11.55
CA VAL A 55 2.10 -4.44 11.40
C VAL A 55 1.44 -4.33 12.76
N ALA A 56 0.41 -3.48 12.84
CA ALA A 56 -0.37 -3.21 14.03
C ALA A 56 -1.70 -3.97 14.01
N GLN A 57 -2.00 -4.70 15.08
CA GLN A 57 -3.23 -5.48 15.24
C GLN A 57 -3.76 -5.44 16.69
N GLY A 58 -5.08 -5.47 16.85
CA GLY A 58 -5.76 -5.59 18.15
C GLY A 58 -5.62 -4.39 19.11
N ARG A 59 -5.93 -4.61 20.40
CA ARG A 59 -6.01 -3.55 21.44
C ARG A 59 -6.94 -2.43 20.99
N LEU A 60 -6.50 -1.16 20.94
CA LEU A 60 -7.33 -0.05 20.47
C LEU A 60 -7.77 -0.18 19.01
N LEU A 61 -7.09 -0.99 18.18
CA LEU A 61 -7.57 -1.29 16.83
C LEU A 61 -8.82 -2.19 16.82
N THR A 62 -9.04 -3.01 17.85
CA THR A 62 -10.21 -3.90 17.92
C THR A 62 -11.53 -3.12 17.87
N PRO A 63 -11.78 -2.10 18.72
CA PRO A 63 -13.00 -1.30 18.60
C PRO A 63 -13.03 -0.45 17.32
N ILE A 64 -11.87 0.05 16.84
CA ILE A 64 -11.80 0.82 15.59
C ILE A 64 -12.29 -0.01 14.39
N PHE A 65 -11.87 -1.27 14.27
CA PHE A 65 -12.35 -2.14 13.19
C PHE A 65 -13.77 -2.66 13.41
N ARG A 66 -14.20 -2.82 14.66
CA ARG A 66 -15.56 -3.27 14.99
C ARG A 66 -16.64 -2.22 14.69
N PHE A 67 -16.35 -0.95 14.96
CA PHE A 67 -17.32 0.15 14.84
C PHE A 67 -17.00 1.14 13.71
N GLY A 68 -15.82 1.04 13.10
CA GLY A 68 -15.39 1.86 11.98
C GLY A 68 -15.57 1.15 10.63
N PRO A 69 -14.81 1.56 9.59
CA PRO A 69 -15.01 1.09 8.22
C PRO A 69 -14.64 -0.39 7.98
N GLY A 70 -14.05 -1.08 8.97
CA GLY A 70 -13.71 -2.50 8.89
C GLY A 70 -12.58 -2.85 7.91
N ARG A 71 -11.86 -1.86 7.36
CA ARG A 71 -10.83 -2.03 6.33
C ARG A 71 -9.44 -1.74 6.87
N ALA A 72 -8.44 -2.47 6.35
CA ALA A 72 -7.03 -2.17 6.55
C ALA A 72 -6.70 -0.72 6.18
N PHE A 73 -5.70 -0.14 6.84
CA PHE A 73 -5.18 1.18 6.48
C PHE A 73 -3.75 1.38 6.98
N THR A 74 -3.01 2.22 6.27
CA THR A 74 -1.62 2.54 6.60
C THR A 74 -1.48 3.94 7.14
N THR A 75 -0.73 4.05 8.24
CA THR A 75 -0.31 5.32 8.83
C THR A 75 1.21 5.34 8.94
N PHE A 76 1.86 6.10 8.05
CA PHE A 76 3.33 6.22 7.97
C PHE A 76 3.99 4.85 7.73
N HIS A 77 4.89 4.40 8.63
CA HIS A 77 5.50 3.06 8.61
C HIS A 77 4.65 1.98 9.30
N THR A 78 3.40 2.26 9.67
CA THR A 78 2.55 1.31 10.39
C THR A 78 1.36 0.89 9.54
N VAL A 79 1.30 -0.39 9.19
CA VAL A 79 0.17 -1.03 8.52
C VAL A 79 -0.79 -1.54 9.59
N ASN A 80 -2.03 -1.05 9.61
CA ASN A 80 -3.02 -1.40 10.63
C ASN A 80 -4.00 -2.42 10.04
N LEU A 81 -4.03 -3.62 10.61
CA LEU A 81 -4.86 -4.73 10.12
C LEU A 81 -5.78 -5.26 11.23
N PRO A 82 -7.02 -5.68 10.91
CA PRO A 82 -7.81 -6.49 11.82
C PRO A 82 -7.10 -7.82 12.12
N ARG A 83 -7.45 -8.42 13.27
CA ARG A 83 -6.89 -9.72 13.69
C ARG A 83 -7.40 -10.90 12.87
N SER A 84 -8.58 -10.76 12.27
CA SER A 84 -9.26 -11.81 11.52
C SER A 84 -10.20 -11.18 10.49
N GLY A 85 -10.69 -12.02 9.57
CA GLY A 85 -11.58 -11.60 8.48
C GLY A 85 -10.82 -11.16 7.23
N HIS A 86 -11.58 -10.72 6.23
CA HIS A 86 -11.09 -10.49 4.86
C HIS A 86 -10.01 -9.43 4.73
N HIS A 87 -9.82 -8.54 5.70
CA HIS A 87 -8.77 -7.53 5.70
C HIS A 87 -7.62 -7.85 6.65
N SER A 88 -7.56 -9.08 7.17
CA SER A 88 -6.51 -9.49 8.09
C SER A 88 -5.19 -9.75 7.39
N ARG A 89 -4.13 -9.92 8.19
CA ARG A 89 -2.75 -10.17 7.74
C ARG A 89 -2.59 -11.44 6.91
N GLU A 90 -3.52 -12.38 6.99
CA GLU A 90 -3.51 -13.63 6.21
C GLU A 90 -3.72 -13.37 4.72
N HIS A 91 -4.30 -12.21 4.37
CA HIS A 91 -4.50 -11.74 3.00
C HIS A 91 -3.28 -10.92 2.56
N LEU A 92 -2.28 -11.62 2.03
CA LEU A 92 -1.00 -11.04 1.62
C LEU A 92 -1.17 -9.94 0.57
N GLU A 93 -2.09 -10.09 -0.36
CA GLU A 93 -2.44 -9.09 -1.38
C GLU A 93 -2.87 -7.75 -0.77
N LEU A 94 -3.61 -7.78 0.34
CA LEU A 94 -4.02 -6.56 1.06
C LEU A 94 -2.84 -5.96 1.82
N LEU A 95 -1.97 -6.78 2.39
CA LEU A 95 -0.72 -6.28 2.97
C LEU A 95 0.13 -5.58 1.90
N ILE A 96 0.22 -6.11 0.68
CA ILE A 96 0.92 -5.47 -0.44
C ILE A 96 0.31 -4.10 -0.79
N HIS A 97 -1.02 -3.99 -0.86
CA HIS A 97 -1.71 -2.70 -1.03
C HIS A 97 -1.25 -1.66 0.00
N GLU A 98 -1.28 -2.06 1.27
CA GLU A 98 -0.90 -1.20 2.38
C GLU A 98 0.60 -0.85 2.37
N LEU A 99 1.47 -1.75 1.91
CA LEU A 99 2.89 -1.43 1.72
C LEU A 99 3.13 -0.43 0.58
N VAL A 100 2.25 -0.34 -0.43
CA VAL A 100 2.32 0.76 -1.40
C VAL A 100 2.04 2.11 -0.75
N HIS A 101 1.17 2.17 0.27
CA HIS A 101 1.01 3.41 1.05
C HIS A 101 2.25 3.76 1.88
N VAL A 102 3.00 2.77 2.39
CA VAL A 102 4.33 3.01 2.99
C VAL A 102 5.30 3.56 1.94
N TYR A 103 5.30 2.99 0.73
CA TYR A 103 6.10 3.47 -0.40
C TYR A 103 5.82 4.92 -0.76
N GLN A 104 4.54 5.28 -0.79
CA GLN A 104 4.11 6.65 -1.05
C GLN A 104 4.54 7.58 0.09
N PHE A 105 4.37 7.15 1.35
CA PHE A 105 4.86 7.91 2.51
C PHE A 105 6.35 8.19 2.45
N GLU A 106 7.18 7.19 2.11
CA GLU A 106 8.64 7.38 2.05
C GLU A 106 9.08 8.37 0.97
N ARG A 107 8.27 8.59 -0.08
CA ARG A 107 8.56 9.52 -1.17
C ARG A 107 8.04 10.92 -0.95
N ILE A 108 6.78 11.03 -0.52
CA ILE A 108 6.08 12.32 -0.45
C ILE A 108 5.71 12.74 0.97
N GLY A 109 6.04 11.94 1.98
CA GLY A 109 5.72 12.23 3.38
C GLY A 109 4.22 12.19 3.64
N THR A 110 3.77 12.86 4.70
CA THR A 110 2.37 12.82 5.19
C THR A 110 1.33 13.24 4.14
N ASP A 111 1.75 13.94 3.07
CA ASP A 111 0.88 14.31 1.96
C ASP A 111 0.18 13.09 1.31
N TYR A 112 0.77 11.89 1.37
CA TYR A 112 0.15 10.68 0.82
C TYR A 112 -1.22 10.41 1.45
N ILE A 113 -1.39 10.61 2.76
CA ILE A 113 -2.64 10.32 3.48
C ILE A 113 -3.77 11.13 2.87
N PHE A 114 -3.54 12.43 2.62
CA PHE A 114 -4.54 13.30 2.04
C PHE A 114 -4.86 12.94 0.59
N GLN A 115 -3.85 12.54 -0.19
CA GLN A 115 -4.03 12.11 -1.57
C GLN A 115 -4.82 10.79 -1.66
N SER A 116 -4.53 9.82 -0.80
CA SER A 116 -5.25 8.55 -0.71
C SER A 116 -6.71 8.78 -0.28
N LEU A 117 -6.95 9.56 0.78
CA LEU A 117 -8.33 9.88 1.21
C LEU A 117 -9.14 10.59 0.11
N ARG A 118 -8.51 11.52 -0.63
CA ARG A 118 -9.17 12.17 -1.76
C ARG A 118 -9.45 11.18 -2.89
N ALA A 119 -8.49 10.30 -3.21
CA ALA A 119 -8.67 9.26 -4.21
C ALA A 119 -9.83 8.31 -3.86
N GLN A 120 -9.98 7.90 -2.59
CA GLN A 120 -11.11 7.11 -2.10
C GLN A 120 -12.46 7.79 -2.35
N GLN A 121 -12.52 9.13 -2.34
CA GLN A 121 -13.74 9.91 -2.55
C GLN A 121 -14.05 10.18 -4.04
N GLU A 122 -13.04 10.37 -4.88
CA GLU A 122 -13.21 10.88 -6.25
C GLU A 122 -13.22 9.80 -7.35
N GLY A 123 -12.59 8.65 -7.13
CA GLY A 123 -12.50 7.57 -8.14
C GLY A 123 -12.26 6.18 -7.59
N GLY A 124 -11.91 6.08 -6.30
CA GLY A 124 -11.72 4.83 -5.59
C GLY A 124 -10.65 3.93 -6.22
N TYR A 125 -10.92 2.62 -6.13
CA TYR A 125 -10.04 1.54 -6.55
C TYR A 125 -10.17 1.19 -8.04
N PHE A 126 -11.07 1.83 -8.78
CA PHE A 126 -11.41 1.39 -10.12
C PHE A 126 -10.36 1.80 -11.15
N TYR A 127 -9.75 0.84 -11.82
CA TYR A 127 -8.77 1.06 -12.89
C TYR A 127 -9.00 0.07 -14.07
N ASP A 128 -10.22 -0.45 -14.25
CA ASP A 128 -10.56 -1.40 -15.32
C ASP A 128 -9.74 -2.71 -15.33
N SER A 129 -9.02 -3.06 -14.26
CA SER A 129 -8.17 -4.26 -14.15
C SER A 129 -7.15 -4.37 -15.31
N TRP A 130 -6.67 -5.58 -15.62
CA TRP A 130 -5.66 -5.81 -16.64
C TRP A 130 -6.06 -5.33 -18.06
N PRO A 131 -7.33 -5.38 -18.52
CA PRO A 131 -7.70 -4.80 -19.82
C PRO A 131 -7.52 -3.27 -19.83
N GLY A 132 -7.85 -2.61 -18.71
CA GLY A 132 -7.61 -1.18 -18.50
C GLY A 132 -6.13 -0.82 -18.58
N LEU A 133 -5.28 -1.59 -17.89
CA LEU A 133 -3.83 -1.40 -17.91
C LEU A 133 -3.25 -1.50 -19.32
N ASN A 134 -3.65 -2.51 -20.10
CA ASN A 134 -3.21 -2.68 -21.48
C ASN A 134 -3.60 -1.49 -22.35
N LYS A 135 -4.87 -1.08 -22.29
CA LYS A 135 -5.39 0.06 -23.05
C LYS A 135 -4.63 1.33 -22.69
N TRP A 136 -4.54 1.64 -21.40
CA TRP A 136 -3.94 2.89 -20.95
C TRP A 136 -2.43 2.93 -21.13
N ARG A 137 -1.76 1.78 -21.10
CA ARG A 137 -0.35 1.72 -21.47
C ARG A 137 -0.15 2.08 -22.95
N ALA A 138 -1.02 1.59 -23.84
CA ALA A 138 -0.99 1.97 -25.25
C ALA A 138 -1.22 3.47 -25.46
N ASP A 139 -2.01 4.10 -24.57
CA ASP A 139 -2.24 5.55 -24.54
C ASP A 139 -1.11 6.34 -23.84
N GLY A 140 -0.02 5.68 -23.43
CA GLY A 140 1.15 6.31 -22.81
C GLY A 140 1.04 6.56 -21.30
N LYS A 141 0.05 5.98 -20.62
CA LYS A 141 -0.10 6.09 -19.16
C LYS A 141 1.01 5.32 -18.42
N HIS A 142 1.53 5.94 -17.36
CA HIS A 142 2.52 5.41 -16.44
C HIS A 142 1.92 5.16 -15.05
N PHE A 143 2.62 4.41 -14.20
CA PHE A 143 2.19 4.06 -12.84
C PHE A 143 1.88 5.30 -12.00
N ASP A 144 2.68 6.36 -12.13
CA ASP A 144 2.48 7.62 -11.39
C ASP A 144 1.32 8.47 -11.89
N ASP A 145 0.72 8.14 -13.05
CA ASP A 145 -0.50 8.79 -13.53
C ASP A 145 -1.77 8.23 -12.87
N TYR A 146 -1.65 7.13 -12.13
CA TYR A 146 -2.74 6.60 -11.32
C TYR A 146 -2.84 7.32 -9.98
N ASN A 147 -4.06 7.41 -9.45
CA ASN A 147 -4.25 7.93 -8.11
C ASN A 147 -3.64 6.98 -7.06
N ARG A 148 -3.46 7.46 -5.82
CA ARG A 148 -2.74 6.70 -4.77
C ARG A 148 -3.41 5.38 -4.38
N GLU A 149 -4.73 5.28 -4.47
CA GLU A 149 -5.46 4.03 -4.19
C GLU A 149 -5.38 3.06 -5.37
N GLN A 150 -5.46 3.56 -6.60
CA GLN A 150 -5.25 2.75 -7.80
C GLN A 150 -3.82 2.18 -7.86
N GLN A 151 -2.81 2.95 -7.47
CA GLN A 151 -1.44 2.45 -7.35
C GLN A 151 -1.35 1.26 -6.38
N GLY A 152 -2.02 1.34 -5.23
CA GLY A 152 -2.13 0.24 -4.28
C GLY A 152 -2.87 -0.96 -4.88
N GLN A 153 -4.01 -0.70 -5.54
CA GLN A 153 -4.85 -1.75 -6.13
C GLN A 153 -4.13 -2.50 -7.25
N ILE A 154 -3.36 -1.81 -8.10
CA ILE A 154 -2.55 -2.43 -9.16
C ILE A 154 -1.54 -3.41 -8.54
N ALA A 155 -0.87 -3.04 -7.45
CA ALA A 155 0.08 -3.91 -6.76
C ALA A 155 -0.61 -5.10 -6.08
N GLN A 156 -1.77 -4.86 -5.45
CA GLN A 156 -2.61 -5.91 -4.86
C GLN A 156 -3.05 -6.93 -5.91
N ASP A 157 -3.59 -6.46 -7.02
CA ASP A 157 -4.11 -7.33 -8.07
C ASP A 157 -2.97 -8.06 -8.79
N TYR A 158 -1.79 -7.45 -8.94
CA TYR A 158 -0.62 -8.18 -9.42
C TYR A 158 -0.20 -9.31 -8.48
N GLN A 159 -0.18 -9.08 -7.16
CA GLN A 159 0.11 -10.13 -6.18
C GLN A 159 -0.90 -11.29 -6.31
N LYS A 160 -2.19 -10.97 -6.33
CA LYS A 160 -3.27 -11.96 -6.35
C LYS A 160 -3.43 -12.66 -7.70
N ASP A 161 -3.58 -11.90 -8.77
CA ASP A 161 -3.99 -12.41 -10.08
C ASP A 161 -2.82 -12.88 -10.93
N VAL A 162 -1.57 -12.52 -10.58
CA VAL A 162 -0.37 -12.93 -11.34
C VAL A 162 0.55 -13.83 -10.52
N ILE A 163 0.98 -13.39 -9.32
CA ILE A 163 1.94 -14.16 -8.51
C ILE A 163 1.27 -15.39 -7.90
N GLU A 164 0.19 -15.21 -7.14
CA GLU A 164 -0.50 -16.32 -6.45
C GLU A 164 -1.17 -17.27 -7.42
N ALA A 165 -1.73 -16.75 -8.52
CA ALA A 165 -2.27 -17.57 -9.61
C ALA A 165 -1.18 -18.34 -10.40
N GLY A 166 0.10 -18.04 -10.19
CA GLY A 166 1.21 -18.72 -10.84
C GLY A 166 1.24 -18.54 -12.35
N LEU A 167 0.81 -17.37 -12.85
CA LEU A 167 0.72 -17.14 -14.29
C LEU A 167 2.13 -17.15 -14.93
N PRO A 168 2.34 -17.86 -16.05
CA PRO A 168 3.64 -17.92 -16.70
C PRO A 168 4.01 -16.59 -17.37
N GLU A 169 5.30 -16.42 -17.66
CA GLU A 169 5.80 -15.35 -18.53
C GLU A 169 5.08 -15.39 -19.90
N GLY A 170 4.69 -14.22 -20.42
CA GLY A 170 3.95 -14.11 -21.68
C GLY A 170 2.44 -14.28 -21.58
N ASN A 171 1.87 -14.62 -20.42
CA ASN A 171 0.43 -14.55 -20.21
C ASN A 171 -0.07 -13.09 -20.35
N GLU A 172 -1.18 -12.88 -21.06
CA GLU A 172 -1.70 -11.53 -21.36
C GLU A 172 -1.99 -10.69 -20.11
N VAL A 173 -2.45 -11.32 -19.03
CA VAL A 173 -2.71 -10.66 -17.75
C VAL A 173 -1.39 -10.20 -17.14
N ARG A 174 -0.40 -11.09 -17.03
CA ARG A 174 0.93 -10.77 -16.51
C ARG A 174 1.57 -9.63 -17.29
N VAL A 175 1.57 -9.74 -18.63
CA VAL A 175 2.17 -8.74 -19.54
C VAL A 175 1.51 -7.36 -19.37
N ALA A 176 0.22 -7.30 -19.03
CA ALA A 176 -0.47 -6.03 -18.79
C ALA A 176 0.04 -5.30 -17.53
N TYR A 177 0.36 -6.03 -16.46
CA TYR A 177 0.84 -5.44 -15.20
C TYR A 177 2.33 -5.11 -15.23
N GLU A 178 3.14 -5.93 -15.90
CA GLU A 178 4.62 -5.86 -15.82
C GLU A 178 5.22 -4.47 -16.05
N PRO A 179 4.78 -3.66 -17.04
CA PRO A 179 5.30 -2.30 -17.22
C PRO A 179 5.09 -1.40 -15.99
N PHE A 180 3.92 -1.48 -15.36
CA PHE A 180 3.57 -0.66 -14.19
C PHE A 180 4.31 -1.15 -12.94
N ILE A 181 4.45 -2.47 -12.78
CA ILE A 181 5.23 -3.05 -11.69
C ILE A 181 6.73 -2.73 -11.85
N ALA A 182 7.24 -2.72 -13.08
CA ALA A 182 8.62 -2.30 -13.34
C ALA A 182 8.84 -0.83 -12.95
N GLU A 183 7.90 0.07 -13.27
CA GLU A 183 7.96 1.48 -12.85
C GLU A 183 7.90 1.63 -11.33
N LEU A 184 6.99 0.93 -10.65
CA LEU A 184 6.92 0.88 -9.19
C LEU A 184 8.25 0.44 -8.56
N LYS A 185 8.93 -0.55 -9.15
CA LYS A 185 10.24 -1.05 -8.67
C LYS A 185 11.38 -0.05 -8.86
N LEU A 186 11.32 0.76 -9.92
CA LEU A 186 12.35 1.75 -10.23
C LEU A 186 12.26 2.98 -9.33
N GLY A 187 11.05 3.32 -8.90
CA GLY A 187 10.83 4.25 -7.79
C GLY A 187 10.51 5.68 -8.19
#